data_AF-A0A7K2YEH0-F1
#
_entry.id   AF-A0A7K2YEH0-F1
#
_cell.length_a   1.000
_cell.length_b   1.000
_cell.length_c   1.000
_cell.angle_alpha   90.00
_cell.angle_beta   90.00
_cell.angle_gamma   90.00
#
_symmetry.space_group_name_H-M   'P 1'
#
loop_
_entity.id
_entity.type
_entity.pdbx_description
1 polymer ?
#
loop_
_entity_poly.entity_id
_entity_poly.type
_entity_poly.pdbx_seq_one_letter_code
_entity_poly.pdbx_strand_id
1 'polypeptide(L)'
;MDNATTSDSTTQYIRLNLEIVLEVTDADALRAAALETVKADEELSAGDRTDAIAAIEADLAESVSYLIDPFGLVEDIAGTELSEAGWQSEGAEQPEGEDEEDDEDA
;
A
#
# COMPACT_ATOMS: atom_id res chain seq x y z
N MET A 1 10.19 49.38 -22.30
CA MET A 1 10.44 48.57 -21.09
C MET A 1 9.12 47.91 -20.76
N ASP A 2 8.86 46.78 -21.39
CA ASP A 2 7.63 46.02 -21.22
C ASP A 2 7.74 45.19 -19.94
N ASN A 3 6.82 45.43 -19.01
CA ASN A 3 6.77 44.76 -17.72
C ASN A 3 6.30 43.32 -17.94
N ALA A 4 7.24 42.38 -18.01
CA ALA A 4 6.94 40.96 -17.98
C ALA A 4 6.25 40.63 -16.64
N THR A 5 4.94 40.43 -16.67
CA THR A 5 4.20 39.80 -15.58
C THR A 5 4.71 38.37 -15.46
N THR A 6 5.70 38.16 -14.59
CA THR A 6 6.06 36.83 -14.12
C THR A 6 4.84 36.30 -13.37
N SER A 7 4.09 35.39 -14.00
CA SER A 7 3.07 34.61 -13.29
C SER A 7 3.77 33.81 -12.20
N ASP A 8 3.65 34.29 -10.97
CA ASP A 8 4.07 33.59 -9.75
C ASP A 8 3.22 32.32 -9.64
N SER A 9 3.72 31.24 -10.24
CA SER A 9 3.01 29.95 -10.30
C SER A 9 3.20 29.29 -8.95
N THR A 10 2.32 29.61 -8.00
CA THR A 10 2.35 28.98 -6.68
C THR A 10 2.00 27.50 -6.83
N THR A 11 2.96 26.62 -6.50
CA THR A 11 2.72 25.17 -6.53
C THR A 11 1.63 24.83 -5.53
N GLN A 12 0.58 24.15 -6.00
CA GLN A 12 -0.52 23.68 -5.17
C GLN A 12 -0.25 22.22 -4.79
N TYR A 13 -0.29 21.92 -3.49
CA TYR A 13 -0.08 20.57 -2.96
C TYR A 13 -1.35 20.06 -2.30
N ILE A 14 -1.73 18.83 -2.60
CA ILE A 14 -2.83 18.12 -1.94
C ILE A 14 -2.23 16.94 -1.18
N ARG A 15 -2.48 16.86 0.12
CA ARG A 15 -2.10 15.71 0.95
C ARG A 15 -3.30 14.80 1.13
N LEU A 16 -3.13 13.52 0.81
CA LEU A 16 -4.10 12.47 1.08
C LEU A 16 -3.71 11.76 2.39
N ASN A 17 -4.69 11.41 3.22
CA ASN A 17 -4.52 10.51 4.36
C ASN A 17 -5.40 9.29 4.12
N LEU A 18 -4.84 8.09 4.23
CA LEU A 18 -5.50 6.82 3.93
C LEU A 18 -5.18 5.83 5.05
N GLU A 19 -6.21 5.12 5.52
CA GLU A 19 -6.10 4.01 6.47
C GLU A 19 -6.81 2.80 5.86
N ILE A 20 -6.13 1.66 5.82
CA ILE A 20 -6.65 0.40 5.27
C ILE A 20 -6.40 -0.71 6.27
N VAL A 21 -7.45 -1.44 6.63
CA VAL A 21 -7.38 -2.67 7.44
C VAL A 21 -7.95 -3.81 6.61
N LEU A 22 -7.23 -4.92 6.54
CA LEU A 22 -7.62 -6.12 5.80
C LEU A 22 -7.76 -7.28 6.77
N GLU A 23 -8.91 -7.96 6.74
CA GLU A 23 -9.05 -9.25 7.40
C GLU A 23 -8.36 -10.33 6.57
N VAL A 24 -7.46 -11.09 7.21
CA VAL A 24 -6.83 -12.25 6.59
C VAL A 24 -7.75 -13.46 6.75
N THR A 25 -8.42 -13.85 5.66
CA THR A 25 -9.31 -15.02 5.64
C THR A 25 -8.58 -16.34 5.36
N ASP A 26 -7.42 -16.29 4.71
CA ASP A 26 -6.53 -17.43 4.46
C ASP A 26 -5.06 -16.96 4.39
N ALA A 27 -4.31 -17.23 5.46
CA ALA A 27 -2.92 -16.80 5.58
C ALA A 27 -1.97 -17.56 4.64
N ASP A 28 -2.23 -18.83 4.38
CA ASP A 28 -1.38 -19.67 3.53
C ASP A 28 -1.56 -19.26 2.06
N ALA A 29 -2.80 -19.01 1.63
CA ALA A 29 -3.08 -18.51 0.29
C ALA A 29 -2.45 -17.13 0.05
N LEU A 30 -2.55 -16.22 1.03
CA LEU A 30 -1.96 -14.88 0.95
C LEU A 30 -0.44 -14.95 0.80
N ARG A 31 0.24 -15.74 1.65
CA ARG A 31 1.69 -15.92 1.57
C ARG A 31 2.12 -16.59 0.27
N ALA A 32 1.38 -17.59 -0.19
CA ALA A 32 1.66 -18.27 -1.46
C ALA A 32 1.58 -17.30 -2.65
N ALA A 33 0.55 -16.46 -2.70
CA ALA A 33 0.39 -15.43 -3.72
C ALA A 33 1.56 -14.45 -3.72
N ALA A 34 1.96 -13.94 -2.55
CA ALA A 34 3.12 -13.03 -2.46
C ALA A 34 4.41 -13.69 -2.93
N LEU A 35 4.69 -14.93 -2.52
CA LEU A 35 5.87 -15.68 -2.96
C LEU A 35 5.87 -15.97 -4.47
N GLU A 36 4.70 -16.23 -5.06
CA GLU A 36 4.56 -16.39 -6.51
C GLU A 36 4.90 -15.09 -7.24
N THR A 37 4.33 -13.96 -6.79
CA THR A 37 4.60 -12.64 -7.35
C THR A 37 6.09 -12.28 -7.24
N VAL A 38 6.72 -12.47 -6.06
CA VAL A 38 8.16 -12.20 -5.87
C VAL A 38 9.02 -13.02 -6.81
N LYS A 39 8.64 -14.28 -7.10
CA LYS A 39 9.40 -15.14 -8.02
C LYS A 39 9.19 -14.76 -9.48
N ALA A 40 8.06 -14.15 -9.82
CA ALA A 40 7.73 -13.73 -11.19
C ALA A 40 8.23 -12.32 -11.52
N ASP A 41 8.51 -11.47 -10.53
CA ASP A 41 8.99 -10.11 -10.72
C ASP A 41 10.37 -10.10 -11.40
N GLU A 42 10.47 -9.59 -12.63
CA GLU A 42 11.72 -9.53 -13.40
C GLU A 42 12.57 -8.31 -13.07
N GLU A 43 12.01 -7.31 -12.37
CA GLU A 43 12.68 -6.07 -11.99
C GLU A 43 13.50 -6.25 -10.71
N LEU A 44 13.15 -7.23 -9.87
CA LEU A 44 13.92 -7.59 -8.68
C LEU A 44 15.26 -8.27 -9.00
N SER A 45 16.34 -7.73 -8.40
CA SER A 45 17.62 -8.41 -8.36
C SER A 45 17.55 -9.72 -7.56
N ALA A 46 18.51 -10.63 -7.79
CA ALA A 46 18.54 -11.90 -7.07
C ALA A 46 18.72 -11.74 -5.54
N GLY A 47 19.46 -10.70 -5.12
CA GLY A 47 19.65 -10.37 -3.69
C GLY A 47 18.34 -9.87 -3.08
N ASP A 48 17.76 -8.84 -3.68
CA ASP A 48 16.50 -8.24 -3.21
C ASP A 48 15.35 -9.26 -3.19
N ARG A 49 15.30 -10.15 -4.19
CA ARG A 49 14.34 -11.26 -4.21
C ARG A 49 14.51 -12.22 -3.03
N THR A 50 15.76 -12.53 -2.67
CA THR A 50 16.04 -13.41 -1.52
C THR A 50 15.60 -12.76 -0.22
N ASP A 51 15.88 -11.46 -0.07
CA ASP A 51 15.50 -10.69 1.11
C ASP A 51 13.97 -10.54 1.21
N ALA A 52 13.29 -10.28 0.09
CA ALA A 52 11.83 -10.21 0.03
C ALA A 52 11.17 -11.55 0.38
N ILE A 53 11.69 -12.68 -0.13
CA ILE A 53 11.21 -14.01 0.24
C ILE A 53 11.37 -14.25 1.74
N ALA A 54 12.54 -13.92 2.30
CA ALA A 54 12.80 -14.10 3.73
C ALA A 54 11.88 -13.22 4.60
N ALA A 55 11.62 -11.98 4.19
CA ALA A 55 10.68 -11.08 4.86
C ALA A 55 9.25 -11.64 4.85
N ILE A 56 8.78 -12.07 3.67
CA ILE A 56 7.47 -12.72 3.51
C ILE A 56 7.38 -13.97 4.36
N GLU A 57 8.41 -14.82 4.44
CA GLU A 57 8.39 -16.01 5.29
C GLU A 57 8.35 -15.67 6.79
N ALA A 58 8.94 -14.55 7.20
CA ALA A 58 9.00 -14.11 8.58
C ALA A 58 7.71 -13.43 9.09
N ASP A 59 7.04 -12.65 8.24
CA ASP A 59 5.85 -11.88 8.61
C ASP A 59 4.79 -11.90 7.49
N LEU A 60 3.53 -12.10 7.87
CA LEU A 60 2.43 -12.11 6.92
C LEU A 60 2.12 -10.69 6.40
N ALA A 61 2.39 -9.65 7.19
CA ALA A 61 2.23 -8.26 6.74
C ALA A 61 3.11 -7.98 5.52
N GLU A 62 4.32 -8.53 5.47
CA GLU A 62 5.23 -8.41 4.32
C GLU A 62 4.65 -9.01 3.02
N SER A 63 3.76 -10.01 3.14
CA SER A 63 3.02 -10.52 1.98
C SER A 63 2.12 -9.44 1.38
N VAL A 64 1.46 -8.65 2.22
CA VAL A 64 0.60 -7.54 1.78
C VAL A 64 1.44 -6.39 1.21
N SER A 65 2.53 -6.03 1.87
CA SER A 65 3.46 -5.00 1.37
C SER A 65 3.96 -5.30 -0.03
N TYR A 66 4.18 -6.58 -0.35
CA TYR A 66 4.64 -6.96 -1.68
C TYR A 66 3.51 -7.06 -2.74
N LEU A 67 2.28 -7.36 -2.32
CA LEU A 67 1.15 -7.54 -3.24
C LEU A 67 0.42 -6.24 -3.60
N ILE A 68 0.55 -5.21 -2.78
CA ILE A 68 -0.12 -3.92 -3.01
C ILE A 68 0.88 -2.93 -3.59
N ASP A 69 0.54 -2.35 -4.73
CA ASP A 69 1.13 -1.10 -5.19
C ASP A 69 0.29 0.09 -4.68
N PRO A 70 0.73 0.78 -3.62
CA PRO A 70 0.00 1.91 -3.06
C PRO A 70 0.06 3.16 -3.93
N PHE A 71 1.04 3.25 -4.85
CA PHE A 71 1.25 4.44 -5.69
C PHE A 71 0.32 4.42 -6.90
N GLY A 72 -0.04 3.24 -7.40
CA GLY A 72 -1.03 3.07 -8.47
C GLY A 72 -2.39 3.75 -8.21
N LEU A 73 -2.72 4.09 -6.96
CA LEU A 73 -3.92 4.88 -6.63
C LEU A 73 -3.92 6.29 -7.22
N VAL A 74 -2.75 6.89 -7.44
CA VAL A 74 -2.61 8.28 -7.90
C VAL A 74 -1.91 8.43 -9.25
N GLU A 75 -1.28 7.38 -9.77
CA GLU A 75 -0.52 7.42 -11.03
C GLU A 75 -1.35 7.88 -12.24
N ASP A 76 -2.64 7.54 -12.27
CA ASP A 76 -3.53 7.83 -13.41
C ASP A 76 -4.34 9.14 -13.30
N ILE A 77 -4.06 9.99 -12.31
CA ILE A 77 -4.82 11.25 -12.11
C ILE A 77 -4.29 12.35 -13.05
N ALA A 78 -5.14 12.82 -13.95
CA ALA A 78 -4.77 13.86 -14.92
C ALA A 78 -4.39 15.19 -14.24
N GLY A 79 -3.20 15.70 -14.56
CA GLY A 79 -2.71 16.99 -14.06
C GLY A 79 -2.02 16.94 -12.70
N THR A 80 -1.71 15.75 -12.19
CA THR A 80 -0.95 15.57 -10.94
C THR A 80 0.34 14.80 -11.20
N GLU A 81 1.37 15.09 -10.41
CA GLU A 81 2.63 14.35 -10.34
C GLU A 81 2.89 14.01 -8.87
N LEU A 82 3.26 12.75 -8.59
CA LEU A 82 3.52 12.30 -7.23
C LEU A 82 4.83 12.92 -6.71
N SER A 83 4.72 13.77 -5.68
CA SER A 83 5.89 14.47 -5.10
C SER A 83 6.55 13.71 -3.94
N GLU A 84 5.76 13.01 -3.12
CA GLU A 84 6.22 12.24 -1.96
C GLU A 84 5.14 11.21 -1.64
N ALA A 85 5.54 9.99 -1.30
CA ALA A 85 4.66 8.99 -0.75
C ALA A 85 5.44 8.06 0.19
N GLY A 86 4.77 7.63 1.27
CA GLY A 86 5.29 6.65 2.21
C GLY A 86 4.25 5.56 2.40
N TRP A 87 4.70 4.31 2.41
CA TRP A 87 3.87 3.14 2.61
C TRP A 87 4.62 2.13 3.46
N GLN A 88 3.91 1.55 4.43
CA GLN A 88 4.37 0.45 5.28
C GLN A 88 3.15 -0.41 5.61
N SER A 89 3.34 -1.72 5.73
CA SER A 89 2.32 -2.63 6.25
C SER A 89 2.73 -3.14 7.63
N GLU A 90 1.76 -3.29 8.52
CA GLU A 90 1.94 -3.92 9.83
C GLU A 90 0.68 -4.70 10.21
N GLY A 91 0.80 -5.60 11.19
CA GLY A 91 -0.37 -6.25 11.77
C GLY A 91 -1.24 -5.25 12.54
N ALA A 92 -2.55 -5.35 12.39
CA ALA A 92 -3.52 -4.49 13.08
C ALA A 92 -4.48 -5.33 13.94
N GLU A 93 -4.99 -4.73 15.01
CA GLU A 93 -6.13 -5.27 15.76
C GLU A 93 -7.44 -5.02 14.98
N GLN A 94 -8.50 -5.77 15.30
CA GLN A 94 -9.82 -5.52 14.73
C GLN A 94 -10.26 -4.08 15.09
N PRO A 95 -10.81 -3.30 14.14
CA PRO A 95 -11.33 -1.97 14.45
C PRO A 95 -12.43 -2.07 15.51
N GLU A 96 -12.35 -1.26 16.56
CA GLU A 96 -13.41 -1.22 17.57
C GLU A 96 -14.71 -0.70 16.94
N GLY A 97 -15.74 -1.56 16.85
CA GLY A 97 -17.04 -1.17 16.27
C GLY A 97 -17.86 -2.26 15.60
N GLU A 98 -17.37 -3.50 15.49
CA GLU A 98 -18.20 -4.64 15.09
C GLU A 98 -18.46 -5.53 16.32
N ASP A 99 -19.17 -4.95 17.29
CA ASP A 99 -20.02 -5.75 18.15
C ASP A 99 -21.06 -6.38 17.21
N GLU A 100 -20.86 -7.64 16.83
CA GLU A 100 -21.99 -8.49 16.50
C GLU A 100 -22.89 -8.39 17.73
N GLU A 101 -23.98 -7.61 17.63
CA GLU A 101 -25.08 -7.74 18.57
C GLU A 101 -25.55 -9.18 18.44
N ASP A 102 -24.94 -10.05 19.24
CA ASP A 102 -25.38 -11.41 19.52
C ASP A 102 -26.82 -11.21 19.96
N ASP A 103 -27.75 -11.46 19.04
CA ASP A 103 -29.19 -11.30 19.23
C ASP A 103 -29.59 -12.37 20.27
N GLU A 104 -29.34 -12.05 21.54
CA GLU A 104 -29.76 -12.81 22.70
C GLU A 104 -31.27 -12.69 22.84
N ASP A 105 -32.02 -13.41 22.00
CA ASP A 105 -33.43 -13.78 22.24
C ASP A 105 -33.97 -14.82 21.23
N ALA A 106 -33.90 -16.13 21.57
CA ALA A 106 -34.93 -17.15 21.28
C ALA A 106 -34.72 -18.47 22.04
#